data_AF-C0QUM4-F1
#
_entry.id   AF-C0QUM4-F1
#
_cell.length_a   1.000
_cell.length_b   1.000
_cell.length_c   1.000
_cell.angle_alpha   90.00
_cell.angle_beta   90.00
_cell.angle_gamma   90.00
#
_symmetry.space_group_name_H-M   'P 1'
#
loop_
_entity.id
_entity.type
_entity.pdbx_description
1 polymer ?
#
loop_
_entity_poly.entity_id
_entity_poly.type
_entity_poly.pdbx_seq_one_letter_code
_entity_poly.pdbx_strand_id
1 'polypeptide(L)'
;MEEKVSESPVPFSELLKEIDVKDKSTAYVLIEANPAEIPFIMEELSKIENVKSADVVTGIYDIIVFLEGEDQNEIGRVVIRDINSIRGVKKATTCMVVKI
;
A
#
# COMPACT_ATOMS: atom_id res chain seq x y z
N MET A 1 10.79 -45.08 16.55
CA MET A 1 9.64 -44.20 16.79
C MET A 1 10.04 -42.85 16.22
N GLU A 2 9.51 -42.50 15.06
CA GLU A 2 9.81 -41.24 14.38
C GLU A 2 8.88 -40.16 14.95
N GLU A 3 9.45 -39.20 15.69
CA GLU A 3 8.74 -37.98 16.10
C GLU A 3 8.56 -37.09 14.88
N LYS A 4 7.32 -37.01 14.37
CA LYS A 4 6.93 -35.99 13.40
C LYS A 4 6.88 -34.64 14.11
N VAL A 5 7.89 -33.80 13.87
CA VAL A 5 7.83 -32.37 14.20
C VAL A 5 6.73 -31.76 13.33
N SER A 6 5.60 -31.43 13.95
CA SER A 6 4.55 -30.66 13.30
C SER A 6 4.99 -29.19 13.26
N GLU A 7 5.68 -28.79 12.20
CA GLU A 7 5.86 -27.37 11.90
C GLU A 7 4.48 -26.82 11.48
N SER A 8 3.73 -26.34 12.47
CA SER A 8 2.56 -25.52 12.20
C SER A 8 3.03 -24.21 11.58
N PRO A 9 2.31 -23.64 10.60
CA PRO A 9 2.65 -22.34 10.04
C PRO A 9 2.75 -21.32 11.18
N VAL A 10 3.83 -20.56 11.20
CA VAL A 10 4.00 -19.47 12.17
C VAL A 10 2.77 -18.58 12.07
N PRO A 11 2.01 -18.39 13.17
CA PRO A 11 0.84 -17.53 13.17
C PRO A 11 1.19 -16.15 12.63
N PHE A 12 0.31 -15.57 11.83
CA PHE A 12 0.52 -14.20 11.32
C PHE A 12 0.76 -13.19 12.46
N SER A 13 0.20 -13.46 13.63
CA SER A 13 0.42 -12.69 14.86
C SER A 13 1.83 -12.77 15.44
N GLU A 14 2.62 -13.79 15.13
CA GLU A 14 4.03 -13.90 15.52
C GLU A 14 4.96 -13.15 14.57
N LEU A 15 4.63 -13.09 13.28
CA LEU A 15 5.35 -12.27 12.30
C LEU A 15 5.23 -10.76 12.58
N LEU A 16 4.16 -10.34 13.27
CA LEU A 16 3.92 -8.95 13.63
C LEU A 16 4.65 -8.52 14.92
N LYS A 17 5.23 -9.44 15.70
CA LYS A 17 5.88 -9.13 16.98
C LYS A 17 7.23 -8.42 16.83
N GLU A 18 7.84 -8.47 15.65
CA GLU A 18 9.16 -7.88 15.38
C GLU A 18 9.09 -6.47 14.76
N ILE A 19 7.90 -5.91 14.58
CA ILE A 19 7.74 -4.54 14.09
C ILE A 19 7.95 -3.59 15.27
N ASP A 20 9.22 -3.38 15.61
CA ASP A 20 9.66 -2.32 16.53
C ASP A 20 9.23 -0.95 15.98
N VAL A 21 8.74 -0.07 16.86
CA VAL A 21 8.04 1.20 16.57
C VAL A 21 9.03 2.29 16.11
N LYS A 22 9.91 1.97 15.17
CA LYS A 22 10.91 2.92 14.65
C LYS A 22 11.07 2.91 13.14
N ASP A 23 10.48 1.93 12.46
CA ASP A 23 10.48 1.86 11.02
C ASP A 23 9.14 2.30 10.45
N LYS A 24 9.15 3.42 9.74
CA LYS A 24 8.01 3.85 8.94
C LYS A 24 7.55 2.70 8.04
N SER A 25 6.24 2.44 8.05
CA SER A 25 5.62 1.48 7.16
C SER A 25 5.61 2.03 5.73
N THR A 26 5.79 1.15 4.76
CA THR A 26 5.72 1.51 3.33
C THR A 26 4.79 0.58 2.59
N ALA A 27 4.19 1.08 1.51
CA ALA A 27 3.28 0.32 0.68
C ALA A 27 3.34 0.78 -0.78
N TYR A 28 3.00 -0.14 -1.68
CA TYR A 28 2.61 0.21 -3.04
C TYR A 28 1.09 0.24 -3.14
N VAL A 29 0.53 1.24 -3.78
CA VAL A 29 -0.90 1.31 -4.09
C VAL A 29 -1.07 1.26 -5.59
N LEU A 30 -1.76 0.21 -6.05
CA LEU A 30 -2.02 -0.05 -7.47
C LEU A 30 -3.42 0.45 -7.79
N ILE A 31 -3.51 1.45 -8.67
CA ILE A 31 -4.74 2.18 -8.95
C ILE A 31 -5.26 1.82 -10.34
N GLU A 32 -6.53 1.43 -10.39
CA GLU A 32 -7.35 1.42 -11.61
C GLU A 32 -8.11 2.74 -11.69
N ALA A 33 -8.02 3.46 -12.81
CA ALA A 33 -8.50 4.83 -12.96
C ALA A 33 -9.43 5.00 -14.19
N ASN A 34 -10.09 6.16 -14.25
CA ASN A 34 -10.67 6.67 -15.49
C ASN A 34 -9.57 7.35 -16.31
N PRO A 35 -9.30 6.92 -17.57
CA PRO A 35 -8.20 7.48 -18.37
C PRO A 35 -8.25 9.00 -18.54
N ALA A 36 -9.45 9.58 -18.68
CA ALA A 36 -9.64 11.02 -18.83
C ALA A 36 -9.28 11.83 -17.57
N GLU A 37 -9.25 11.18 -16.40
CA GLU A 37 -9.00 11.83 -15.11
C GLU A 37 -7.56 11.62 -14.62
N ILE A 38 -6.74 10.82 -15.32
CA ILE A 38 -5.36 10.53 -14.89
C ILE A 38 -4.55 11.80 -14.62
N PRO A 39 -4.55 12.84 -15.48
CA PRO A 39 -3.82 14.08 -15.18
C PRO A 39 -4.27 14.74 -13.86
N PHE A 40 -5.57 14.74 -13.57
CA PHE A 40 -6.12 15.27 -12.33
C PHE A 40 -5.75 14.40 -11.13
N ILE A 41 -5.83 13.08 -11.27
CA ILE A 41 -5.44 12.13 -10.21
C ILE A 41 -3.97 12.33 -9.82
N MET A 42 -3.07 12.48 -10.80
CA MET A 42 -1.65 12.71 -10.54
C MET A 42 -1.40 14.04 -9.82
N GLU A 43 -2.15 15.09 -10.16
CA GLU A 43 -2.09 16.37 -9.45
C GLU A 43 -2.52 16.21 -7.99
N GLU A 44 -3.63 15.54 -7.72
CA GLU A 44 -4.12 15.30 -6.36
C GLU A 44 -3.18 14.41 -5.55
N LEU A 45 -2.65 13.33 -6.15
CA LEU A 45 -1.66 12.46 -5.50
C LEU A 45 -0.40 13.24 -5.10
N SER A 46 0.03 14.21 -5.90
CA SER A 46 1.21 15.05 -5.58
C SER A 46 1.03 15.95 -4.35
N LYS A 47 -0.22 16.18 -3.91
CA LYS A 47 -0.54 17.01 -2.74
C LYS A 47 -0.58 16.20 -1.44
N ILE A 48 -0.55 14.86 -1.52
CA ILE A 48 -0.60 13.97 -0.37
C ILE A 48 0.81 13.75 0.17
N GLU A 49 1.08 14.18 1.40
CA GLU A 49 2.43 14.13 2.02
C GLU A 49 3.04 12.71 2.09
N ASN A 50 2.18 11.70 2.29
CA ASN A 50 2.57 10.30 2.38
C ASN A 50 2.98 9.71 1.01
N VAL A 51 2.63 10.35 -0.10
CA VAL A 51 3.02 9.92 -1.46
C VAL A 51 4.46 10.31 -1.72
N LYS A 52 5.33 9.30 -1.90
CA LYS A 52 6.76 9.49 -2.22
C LYS A 52 7.02 9.43 -3.71
N SER A 53 6.25 8.63 -4.45
CA SER A 53 6.20 8.68 -5.90
C SER A 53 4.84 8.21 -6.39
N ALA A 54 4.45 8.66 -7.58
CA ALA A 54 3.32 8.16 -8.33
C ALA A 54 3.71 8.13 -9.81
N ASP A 55 3.51 7.00 -10.46
CA ASP A 55 3.92 6.77 -11.84
C ASP A 55 2.74 6.21 -12.64
N VAL A 56 2.46 6.82 -13.80
CA VAL A 56 1.51 6.26 -14.78
C VAL A 56 2.20 5.11 -15.50
N VAL A 57 1.58 3.93 -15.50
CA VAL A 57 2.19 2.71 -16.06
C VAL A 57 1.32 2.09 -17.16
N THR A 58 1.95 1.37 -18.08
CA THR A 58 1.26 0.62 -19.13
C THR A 58 1.04 -0.83 -18.69
N GLY A 59 0.15 -1.04 -17.73
CA GLY A 59 -0.14 -2.36 -17.13
C GLY A 59 -1.63 -2.66 -16.99
N ILE A 60 -1.96 -3.66 -16.16
CA ILE A 60 -3.35 -3.92 -15.75
C ILE A 60 -3.89 -2.84 -14.79
N TYR A 61 -2.99 -2.02 -14.25
CA TYR A 61 -3.25 -0.82 -13.47
C TYR A 61 -2.79 0.39 -14.27
N ASP A 62 -3.38 1.55 -13.98
CA ASP A 62 -3.07 2.81 -14.66
C ASP A 62 -1.99 3.60 -13.91
N ILE A 63 -1.98 3.53 -12.57
CA ILE A 63 -1.05 4.29 -11.72
C ILE A 63 -0.51 3.38 -10.60
N ILE A 64 0.79 3.49 -10.33
CA ILE A 64 1.43 2.87 -9.16
C ILE A 64 1.94 3.99 -8.25
N VAL A 65 1.56 3.93 -6.98
CA VAL A 65 1.94 4.92 -5.98
C VAL A 65 2.79 4.25 -4.91
N PHE A 66 3.91 4.88 -4.54
CA PHE A 66 4.70 4.48 -3.38
C PHE A 66 4.35 5.38 -2.18
N LEU A 67 3.89 4.75 -1.10
CA LEU A 67 3.49 5.40 0.15
C LEU A 67 4.45 5.11 1.29
N GLU A 68 4.60 6.10 2.17
CA GLU A 68 5.27 5.97 3.47
C GLU A 68 4.39 6.58 4.55
N GLY A 69 4.22 5.87 5.66
CA GLY A 69 3.51 6.32 6.86
C GLY A 69 4.21 5.85 8.14
N GLU A 70 3.84 6.41 9.28
CA GLU A 70 4.33 6.01 10.60
C GLU A 70 4.00 4.54 10.89
N ASP A 71 2.79 4.09 10.55
CA ASP A 71 2.33 2.71 10.71
C ASP A 71 1.37 2.25 9.59
N GLN A 72 0.97 0.97 9.65
CA GLN A 72 0.01 0.41 8.70
C GLN A 72 -1.37 1.09 8.79
N ASN A 73 -1.75 1.58 9.97
CA ASN A 73 -3.04 2.23 10.17
C ASN A 73 -3.09 3.59 9.46
N GLU A 74 -2.00 4.34 9.49
CA GLU A 74 -1.87 5.60 8.76
C GLU A 74 -1.97 5.39 7.27
N ILE A 75 -1.22 4.43 6.70
CA ILE A 75 -1.33 4.07 5.28
C ILE A 75 -2.78 3.72 4.94
N GLY A 76 -3.45 2.89 5.75
CA GLY A 76 -4.85 2.54 5.56
C GLY A 76 -5.77 3.78 5.56
N ARG A 77 -5.55 4.73 6.48
CA ARG A 77 -6.31 5.99 6.52
C ARG A 77 -6.07 6.84 5.29
N VAL A 78 -4.83 7.01 4.85
CA VAL A 78 -4.46 7.79 3.64
C VAL A 78 -5.11 7.19 2.41
N VAL A 79 -5.06 5.86 2.25
CA VAL A 79 -5.68 5.19 1.10
C VAL A 79 -7.20 5.39 1.09
N ILE A 80 -7.86 5.21 2.25
CA ILE A 80 -9.33 5.30 2.33
C ILE A 80 -9.81 6.75 2.19
N ARG A 81 -9.17 7.69 2.88
CA ARG A 81 -9.64 9.08 2.95
C ARG A 81 -9.17 9.93 1.80
N ASP A 82 -7.91 9.76 1.40
CA ASP A 82 -7.28 10.67 0.46
C ASP A 82 -7.30 10.06 -0.93
N ILE A 83 -6.70 8.86 -1.14
CA ILE A 83 -6.58 8.26 -2.49
C ILE A 83 -7.92 7.81 -3.07
N ASN A 84 -8.71 7.02 -2.33
CA ASN A 84 -9.99 6.51 -2.85
C ASN A 84 -11.04 7.62 -3.05
N SER A 85 -10.88 8.76 -2.39
CA SER A 85 -11.77 9.91 -2.55
C SER A 85 -11.43 10.74 -3.79
N ILE A 86 -10.27 10.54 -4.42
CA ILE A 86 -9.90 11.26 -5.64
C ILE A 86 -10.85 10.86 -6.76
N ARG A 87 -11.50 11.87 -7.35
CA ARG A 87 -12.36 11.70 -8.51
C ARG A 87 -11.60 11.01 -9.65
N GLY A 88 -12.15 9.91 -10.14
CA GLY A 88 -11.57 9.12 -11.23
C GLY A 88 -10.81 7.88 -10.77
N VAL A 89 -10.50 7.74 -9.48
CA VAL A 89 -10.03 6.47 -8.92
C VAL A 89 -11.21 5.48 -8.86
N LYS A 90 -11.08 4.33 -9.52
CA LYS A 90 -12.10 3.26 -9.50
C LYS A 90 -11.81 2.26 -8.40
N LYS A 91 -10.54 1.92 -8.24
CA LYS A 91 -10.08 0.91 -7.29
C LYS A 91 -8.63 1.16 -6.92
N ALA A 92 -8.31 1.02 -5.64
CA ALA A 92 -6.95 1.05 -5.13
C ALA A 92 -6.66 -0.27 -4.39
N THR A 93 -5.62 -0.98 -4.81
CA THR A 93 -5.14 -2.19 -4.14
C THR A 93 -3.87 -1.86 -3.37
N THR A 94 -3.90 -2.02 -2.05
CA THR A 94 -2.75 -1.71 -1.18
C THR A 94 -1.90 -2.95 -0.96
N CYS A 95 -0.63 -2.85 -1.30
CA CYS A 95 0.40 -3.87 -1.12
C CYS A 95 1.39 -3.41 -0.04
N MET A 96 1.20 -3.86 1.19
CA MET A 96 2.13 -3.56 2.29
C MET A 96 3.51 -4.15 1.99
N VAL A 97 4.57 -3.37 2.18
CA VAL A 97 5.95 -3.85 2.04
C VAL A 97 6.33 -4.62 3.29
N VAL A 98 6.81 -5.85 3.10
CA VAL A 98 7.41 -6.67 4.16
C VAL A 98 8.91 -6.61 3.98
N LYS A 99 9.64 -6.12 4.99
CA LYS A 99 11.10 -6.17 5.02
C LYS A 99 11.55 -7.59 5.34
N ILE A 100 12.53 -8.09 4.58
CA ILE A 100 13.16 -9.41 4.76
C ILE A 100 14.62 -9.19 5.14
#